data_AF-A0A7S4KEG1-F1
#
_entry.id   AF-A0A7S4KEG1-F1
#
_cell.length_a   1.000
_cell.length_b   1.000
_cell.length_c   1.000
_cell.angle_alpha   90.00
_cell.angle_beta   90.00
_cell.angle_gamma   90.00
#
_symmetry.space_group_name_H-M   'P 1'
#
loop_
_entity.id
_entity.type
_entity.pdbx_description
1 polymer ?
#
loop_
_entity_poly.entity_id
_entity_poly.type
_entity_poly.pdbx_seq_one_letter_code
_entity_poly.pdbx_strand_id
1 'polypeptide(L)'
;ALVAAAARKPEVAALRDTRRELCHAIVAEMHTEIHKHALRKDGEDDIYETVPAICLAIVQNYTLTQTAAPSRTWRLTKRATKLDDDDAPDPASFVHLMTLKKICEAFTDERQQELSELMYKETYAKDPEGIQQSFCVGEVLAPPPPPPKRRRSPAASGGGGGGGNSKQAKATQSSASDDSVAGDDDQVPPVPSMDEMLKKYDTDGSISNLIDMERESPELMLEPAELEEVQSGANDLRCDACRAATAVAYRRARKARATDEEALVRVVASLCVGTPEGSDEYPKYPGNPPLWGELYTVSKQAGRWTMAKLRKGAKREEKSMGEGGVDYNKLVMKHSMISRACKHIVHEHPELDLPEFMFLHAAGGAAELTSGFCEAFCGSADGKDEL
;
A
#
# COMPACT_ATOMS: atom_id res chain seq x y z
N ALA A 1 -11.49 -35.72 8.05
CA ALA A 1 -12.30 -34.51 7.78
C ALA A 1 -11.57 -33.26 8.28
N LEU A 2 -10.36 -33.03 7.77
CA LEU A 2 -9.51 -31.88 8.09
C LEU A 2 -9.29 -31.12 6.77
N VAL A 3 -10.31 -30.36 6.37
CA VAL A 3 -10.12 -29.20 5.51
C VAL A 3 -10.32 -28.04 6.46
N ALA A 4 -9.24 -27.65 7.14
CA ALA A 4 -9.13 -26.28 7.60
C ALA A 4 -9.16 -25.45 6.31
N ALA A 5 -10.35 -25.00 5.95
CA ALA A 5 -10.51 -23.96 4.95
C ALA A 5 -9.65 -22.82 5.45
N ALA A 6 -8.50 -22.59 4.79
CA ALA A 6 -7.85 -21.29 4.84
C ALA A 6 -8.98 -20.29 4.70
N ALA A 7 -9.21 -19.47 5.72
CA ALA A 7 -10.21 -18.42 5.69
C ALA A 7 -10.00 -17.69 4.36
N ARG A 8 -10.88 -17.93 3.40
CA ARG A 8 -10.72 -17.34 2.07
C ARG A 8 -10.83 -15.85 2.32
N LYS A 9 -9.75 -15.12 2.03
CA LYS A 9 -9.71 -13.66 2.06
C LYS A 9 -11.06 -13.12 1.56
N PRO A 10 -11.75 -12.25 2.33
CA PRO A 10 -13.10 -11.79 1.99
C PRO A 10 -13.18 -11.25 0.56
N GLU A 11 -12.09 -10.65 0.05
CA GLU A 11 -11.97 -10.17 -1.31
C GLU A 11 -12.05 -11.28 -2.36
N VAL A 12 -11.45 -12.45 -2.11
CA VAL A 12 -11.51 -13.59 -3.03
C VAL A 12 -12.93 -14.15 -3.10
N ALA A 13 -13.63 -14.18 -1.97
CA ALA A 13 -15.03 -14.59 -1.94
C ALA A 13 -15.92 -13.54 -2.63
N ALA A 14 -15.69 -12.25 -2.37
CA ALA A 14 -16.41 -11.14 -2.98
C ALA A 14 -16.25 -11.13 -4.49
N LEU A 15 -15.01 -11.12 -4.99
CA LEU A 15 -14.71 -11.14 -6.42
C LEU A 15 -15.34 -12.34 -7.11
N ARG A 16 -15.31 -13.53 -6.50
CA ARG A 16 -15.96 -14.72 -7.05
C ARG A 16 -17.48 -14.55 -7.14
N ASP A 17 -18.09 -14.06 -6.06
CA ASP A 17 -19.55 -13.98 -5.93
C ASP A 17 -20.14 -12.84 -6.80
N THR A 18 -19.37 -11.77 -7.07
CA THR A 18 -19.82 -10.58 -7.82
C THR A 18 -19.15 -10.40 -9.18
N ARG A 19 -18.36 -11.37 -9.66
CA ARG A 19 -17.50 -11.23 -10.85
C ARG A 19 -18.26 -10.72 -12.09
N ARG A 20 -19.48 -11.22 -12.29
CA ARG A 20 -20.31 -10.84 -13.44
C ARG A 20 -20.84 -9.42 -13.27
N GLU A 21 -21.42 -9.12 -12.12
CA GLU A 21 -21.96 -7.81 -11.79
C GLU A 21 -20.86 -6.73 -11.85
N LEU A 22 -19.66 -7.05 -11.38
CA LEU A 22 -18.49 -6.20 -11.45
C LEU A 22 -18.05 -5.95 -12.89
N CYS A 23 -17.97 -7.00 -13.73
CA CYS A 23 -17.70 -6.84 -15.16
C CYS A 23 -18.72 -5.92 -15.84
N HIS A 24 -20.01 -6.10 -15.53
CA HIS A 24 -21.06 -5.25 -16.09
C HIS A 24 -20.89 -3.79 -15.68
N ALA A 25 -20.63 -3.56 -14.39
CA ALA A 25 -20.40 -2.24 -13.85
C ALA A 25 -19.18 -1.58 -14.50
N ILE A 26 -18.04 -2.27 -14.59
CA ILE A 26 -16.82 -1.77 -15.22
C ILE A 26 -17.05 -1.38 -16.68
N VAL A 27 -17.71 -2.23 -17.47
CA VAL A 27 -18.01 -1.92 -18.88
C VAL A 27 -18.93 -0.69 -19.00
N ALA A 28 -19.93 -0.55 -18.12
CA ALA A 28 -20.83 0.58 -18.15
C ALA A 28 -20.13 1.90 -17.79
N GLU A 29 -19.29 1.89 -16.75
CA GLU A 29 -18.54 3.07 -16.33
C GLU A 29 -17.44 3.42 -17.36
N MET A 30 -16.74 2.43 -17.93
CA MET A 30 -15.78 2.64 -19.03
C MET A 30 -16.45 3.26 -20.25
N HIS A 31 -17.61 2.75 -20.66
CA HIS A 31 -18.34 3.29 -21.81
C HIS A 31 -18.69 4.75 -21.59
N THR A 32 -19.19 5.08 -20.40
CA THR A 32 -19.53 6.45 -20.00
C THR A 32 -18.29 7.35 -20.04
N GLU A 33 -17.19 6.92 -19.45
CA GLU A 33 -15.96 7.71 -19.34
C GLU A 33 -15.31 7.95 -20.71
N ILE A 34 -15.26 6.94 -21.58
CA ILE A 34 -14.73 7.05 -22.95
C ILE A 34 -15.52 8.07 -23.76
N HIS A 35 -16.85 8.05 -23.70
CA HIS A 35 -17.68 9.03 -24.40
C HIS A 35 -17.54 10.43 -23.81
N LYS A 36 -17.54 10.54 -22.48
CA LYS A 36 -17.44 11.82 -21.76
C LYS A 36 -16.11 12.54 -22.02
N HIS A 37 -15.01 11.79 -22.12
CA HIS A 37 -13.66 12.34 -22.25
C HIS A 37 -13.02 12.15 -23.64
N ALA A 38 -13.73 11.49 -24.57
CA ALA A 38 -13.24 11.20 -25.92
C ALA A 38 -11.89 10.47 -25.95
N LEU A 39 -11.75 9.43 -25.12
CA LEU A 39 -10.52 8.66 -24.83
C LEU A 39 -10.04 7.74 -25.98
N ARG A 40 -10.15 8.17 -27.24
CA ARG A 40 -9.63 7.42 -28.41
C ARG A 40 -8.71 8.26 -29.28
N LYS A 41 -8.37 9.47 -28.85
CA LYS A 41 -7.59 10.39 -29.68
C LYS A 41 -6.19 9.85 -29.90
N ASP A 42 -5.58 9.29 -28.85
CA ASP A 42 -4.22 8.80 -28.87
C ASP A 42 -4.15 7.25 -28.92
N GLY A 43 -5.28 6.60 -29.23
CA GLY A 43 -5.38 5.16 -29.47
C GLY A 43 -6.01 4.37 -28.33
N GLU A 44 -5.57 3.12 -28.17
CA GLU A 44 -6.03 2.22 -27.09
C GLU A 44 -5.40 2.59 -25.73
N ASP A 45 -4.21 3.20 -25.75
CA ASP A 45 -3.43 3.54 -24.55
C ASP A 45 -4.22 4.50 -23.64
N ASP A 46 -4.93 5.48 -24.21
CA ASP A 46 -5.85 6.36 -23.47
C ASP A 46 -6.86 5.57 -22.64
N ILE A 47 -7.39 4.48 -23.18
CA ILE A 47 -8.37 3.63 -22.49
C ILE A 47 -7.67 2.77 -21.45
N TYR A 48 -6.51 2.22 -21.78
CA TYR A 48 -5.71 1.40 -20.87
C TYR A 48 -5.34 2.15 -19.58
N GLU A 49 -4.98 3.43 -19.69
CA GLU A 49 -4.58 4.28 -18.57
C GLU A 49 -5.77 4.76 -17.72
N THR A 50 -7.01 4.64 -18.20
CA THR A 50 -8.20 5.12 -17.45
C THR A 50 -8.69 4.15 -16.38
N VAL A 51 -8.17 2.92 -16.33
CA VAL A 51 -8.60 1.87 -15.41
C VAL A 51 -8.65 2.29 -13.93
N PRO A 52 -7.66 3.01 -13.37
CA PRO A 52 -7.75 3.50 -11.99
C PRO A 52 -8.97 4.41 -11.75
N ALA A 53 -9.29 5.30 -12.71
CA ALA A 53 -10.45 6.18 -12.64
C ALA A 53 -11.76 5.38 -12.71
N ILE A 54 -11.80 4.30 -13.48
CA ILE A 54 -12.96 3.40 -13.53
C ILE A 54 -13.17 2.71 -12.19
N CYS A 55 -12.12 2.18 -11.56
CA CYS A 55 -12.30 1.54 -10.26
C CYS A 55 -12.74 2.52 -9.17
N LEU A 56 -12.32 3.78 -9.25
CA LEU A 56 -12.88 4.83 -8.41
C LEU A 56 -14.38 5.05 -8.69
N ALA A 57 -14.79 5.19 -9.95
CA ALA A 57 -16.20 5.33 -10.31
C ALA A 57 -17.04 4.15 -9.80
N ILE A 58 -16.49 2.92 -9.82
CA ILE A 58 -17.14 1.75 -9.22
C ILE A 58 -17.34 1.93 -7.72
N VAL A 59 -16.33 2.37 -6.97
CA VAL A 59 -16.43 2.60 -5.51
C VAL A 59 -17.45 3.69 -5.19
N GLN A 60 -17.50 4.76 -5.99
CA GLN A 60 -18.44 5.87 -5.80
C GLN A 60 -19.89 5.52 -6.17
N ASN A 61 -20.09 4.78 -7.26
CA ASN A 61 -21.41 4.53 -7.84
C ASN A 61 -22.04 3.21 -7.40
N TYR A 62 -21.28 2.30 -6.76
CA TYR A 62 -21.75 0.97 -6.39
C TYR A 62 -21.50 0.67 -4.90
N THR A 63 -22.29 -0.25 -4.36
CA THR A 63 -22.16 -0.75 -3.00
C THR A 63 -21.97 -2.25 -3.04
N LEU A 64 -20.97 -2.72 -2.29
CA LEU A 64 -20.77 -4.12 -2.01
C LEU A 64 -21.43 -4.47 -0.67
N THR A 65 -22.29 -5.49 -0.64
CA THR A 65 -22.98 -5.93 0.58
C THR A 65 -22.89 -7.44 0.73
N GLN A 66 -22.79 -7.92 1.97
CA GLN A 66 -22.90 -9.35 2.27
C GLN A 66 -24.35 -9.69 2.64
N THR A 67 -24.94 -10.68 1.97
CA THR A 67 -26.28 -11.16 2.30
C THR A 67 -26.32 -11.76 3.71
N ALA A 68 -27.46 -11.66 4.39
CA ALA A 68 -27.66 -12.26 5.70
C ALA A 68 -27.40 -13.78 5.71
N ALA A 69 -27.18 -14.33 6.90
CA ALA A 69 -27.13 -15.78 7.09
C ALA A 69 -28.44 -16.43 6.60
N PRO A 70 -28.39 -17.64 5.99
CA PRO A 70 -27.25 -18.56 5.97
C PRO A 70 -26.28 -18.42 4.78
N SER A 71 -26.63 -17.67 3.73
CA SER A 71 -25.85 -17.67 2.48
C SER A 71 -24.52 -16.94 2.58
N ARG A 72 -24.47 -15.80 3.29
CA ARG A 72 -23.25 -14.95 3.43
C ARG A 72 -22.51 -14.66 2.12
N THR A 73 -23.26 -14.62 1.00
CA THR A 73 -22.75 -14.31 -0.34
C THR A 73 -22.62 -12.81 -0.52
N TRP A 74 -21.66 -12.37 -1.32
CA TRP A 74 -21.52 -10.96 -1.67
C TRP A 74 -22.44 -10.57 -2.83
N ARG A 75 -22.89 -9.31 -2.83
CA ARG A 75 -23.68 -8.69 -3.89
C ARG A 75 -23.17 -7.28 -4.17
N LEU A 76 -23.06 -6.97 -5.46
CA LEU A 76 -22.76 -5.63 -5.93
C LEU A 76 -24.05 -5.00 -6.47
N THR A 77 -24.38 -3.80 -6.01
CA THR A 77 -25.57 -3.07 -6.46
C THR A 77 -25.21 -1.62 -6.78
N LYS A 78 -25.77 -1.07 -7.86
CA LYS A 78 -25.61 0.36 -8.17
C LYS A 78 -26.34 1.19 -7.11
N ARG A 79 -25.70 2.24 -6.61
CA ARG A 79 -26.30 3.18 -5.66
C ARG A 79 -27.31 4.08 -6.37
N ALA A 80 -28.34 4.50 -5.64
CA ALA A 80 -29.29 5.49 -6.14
C ALA A 80 -28.67 6.89 -6.18
N THR A 81 -27.85 7.21 -5.19
CA THR A 81 -27.05 8.43 -5.07
C THR A 81 -25.58 8.05 -5.04
N LYS A 82 -24.72 8.88 -5.65
CA LYS A 82 -23.28 8.72 -5.47
C LYS A 82 -22.93 8.80 -4.00
N LEU A 83 -21.87 8.11 -3.59
CA LEU A 83 -21.28 8.36 -2.29
C LEU A 83 -20.89 9.86 -2.26
N ASP A 84 -21.57 10.64 -1.42
CA ASP A 84 -21.39 12.09 -1.29
C ASP A 84 -20.48 12.35 -0.07
N ASP A 85 -19.73 13.45 -0.09
CA ASP A 85 -18.63 13.69 0.86
C ASP A 85 -19.10 13.96 2.31
N ASP A 86 -20.35 14.38 2.50
CA ASP A 86 -20.89 14.76 3.82
C ASP A 86 -21.25 13.55 4.70
N ASP A 87 -21.37 12.34 4.11
CA ASP A 87 -21.72 11.12 4.83
C ASP A 87 -20.47 10.27 5.08
N ALA A 88 -19.78 10.55 6.19
CA ALA A 88 -18.70 9.68 6.66
C ALA A 88 -19.21 8.23 6.78
N PRO A 89 -18.66 7.28 6.00
CA PRO A 89 -19.15 5.91 6.02
C PRO A 89 -18.89 5.30 7.40
N ASP A 90 -19.87 4.55 7.91
CA ASP A 90 -19.63 3.78 9.12
C ASP A 90 -18.49 2.76 8.89
N PRO A 91 -17.78 2.31 9.94
CA PRO A 91 -16.62 1.43 9.79
C PRO A 91 -16.91 0.13 9.01
N ALA A 92 -18.13 -0.41 9.09
CA ALA A 92 -18.48 -1.61 8.34
C ALA A 92 -18.68 -1.31 6.84
N SER A 93 -19.29 -0.17 6.51
CA SER A 93 -19.38 0.34 5.15
C SER A 93 -17.99 0.61 4.55
N PHE A 94 -17.04 1.07 5.35
CA PHE A 94 -15.66 1.30 4.91
C PHE A 94 -14.96 0.00 4.46
N VAL A 95 -15.06 -1.08 5.25
CA VAL A 95 -14.50 -2.39 4.87
C VAL A 95 -15.07 -2.86 3.53
N HIS A 96 -16.36 -2.65 3.29
CA HIS A 96 -16.98 -3.01 2.02
C HIS A 96 -16.51 -2.13 0.84
N LEU A 97 -16.29 -0.83 1.05
CA LEU A 97 -15.71 0.08 0.06
C LEU A 97 -14.30 -0.36 -0.33
N MET A 98 -13.45 -0.66 0.66
CA MET A 98 -12.08 -1.12 0.41
C MET A 98 -12.04 -2.49 -0.26
N THR A 99 -12.94 -3.39 0.16
CA THR A 99 -13.11 -4.68 -0.53
C THR A 99 -13.51 -4.45 -1.99
N LEU A 100 -14.45 -3.53 -2.27
CA LEU A 100 -14.89 -3.21 -3.63
C LEU A 100 -13.76 -2.64 -4.50
N LYS A 101 -12.96 -1.71 -3.96
CA LYS A 101 -11.77 -1.17 -4.62
C LYS A 101 -10.80 -2.30 -5.01
N LYS A 102 -10.39 -3.13 -4.03
CA LYS A 102 -9.46 -4.24 -4.22
C LYS A 102 -9.95 -5.26 -5.26
N ILE A 103 -11.24 -5.61 -5.26
CA ILE A 103 -11.76 -6.57 -6.25
C ILE A 103 -11.89 -5.96 -7.64
N CYS A 104 -12.13 -4.65 -7.75
CA CYS A 104 -12.10 -3.95 -9.03
C CYS A 104 -10.69 -3.98 -9.62
N GLU A 105 -9.69 -3.54 -8.84
CA GLU A 105 -8.28 -3.55 -9.24
C GLU A 105 -7.83 -4.96 -9.65
N ALA A 106 -8.15 -5.98 -8.83
CA ALA A 106 -7.82 -7.36 -9.16
C ALA A 106 -8.50 -7.86 -10.44
N PHE A 107 -9.76 -7.47 -10.68
CA PHE A 107 -10.47 -7.82 -11.91
C PHE A 107 -9.83 -7.14 -13.13
N THR A 108 -9.53 -5.85 -13.01
CA THR A 108 -8.95 -5.08 -14.10
C THR A 108 -7.54 -5.53 -14.38
N ASP A 109 -6.69 -5.79 -13.38
CA ASP A 109 -5.34 -6.33 -13.58
C ASP A 109 -5.36 -7.66 -14.35
N GLU A 110 -6.34 -8.53 -14.07
CA GLU A 110 -6.50 -9.81 -14.77
C GLU A 110 -6.94 -9.63 -16.24
N ARG A 111 -7.65 -8.56 -16.57
CA ARG A 111 -8.38 -8.39 -17.84
C ARG A 111 -8.07 -7.10 -18.59
N GLN A 112 -7.10 -6.31 -18.13
CA GLN A 112 -6.90 -4.92 -18.56
C GLN A 112 -6.71 -4.81 -20.06
N GLN A 113 -5.83 -5.65 -20.62
CA GLN A 113 -5.55 -5.67 -22.05
C GLN A 113 -6.79 -6.03 -22.88
N GLU A 114 -7.47 -7.11 -22.50
CA GLU A 114 -8.64 -7.61 -23.23
C GLU A 114 -9.81 -6.60 -23.16
N LEU A 115 -9.96 -5.96 -22.00
CA LEU A 115 -10.98 -4.97 -21.73
C LEU A 115 -10.71 -3.65 -22.48
N SER A 116 -9.48 -3.15 -22.46
CA SER A 116 -9.10 -1.93 -23.20
C SER A 116 -9.25 -2.12 -24.72
N GLU A 117 -8.78 -3.24 -25.27
CA GLU A 117 -8.93 -3.57 -26.69
C GLU A 117 -10.41 -3.66 -27.10
N LEU A 118 -11.24 -4.33 -26.28
CA LEU A 118 -12.67 -4.44 -26.52
C LEU A 118 -13.34 -3.06 -26.48
N MET A 119 -13.10 -2.29 -25.42
CA MET A 119 -13.70 -0.97 -25.24
C MET A 119 -13.25 -0.02 -26.34
N TYR A 120 -12.00 -0.08 -26.77
CA TYR A 120 -11.54 0.65 -27.95
C TYR A 120 -12.39 0.30 -29.17
N LYS A 121 -12.51 -1.00 -29.52
CA LYS A 121 -13.21 -1.42 -30.74
C LYS A 121 -14.72 -1.15 -30.72
N GLU A 122 -15.39 -1.38 -29.59
CA GLU A 122 -16.84 -1.56 -29.56
C GLU A 122 -17.63 -0.38 -28.99
N THR A 123 -17.02 0.51 -28.20
CA THR A 123 -17.73 1.59 -27.45
C THR A 123 -18.56 2.55 -28.31
N TYR A 124 -18.18 2.75 -29.57
CA TYR A 124 -18.92 3.61 -30.51
C TYR A 124 -19.90 2.84 -31.40
N ALA A 125 -19.77 1.52 -31.45
CA ALA A 125 -20.61 0.65 -32.27
C ALA A 125 -21.77 0.05 -31.46
N LYS A 126 -21.58 -0.13 -30.15
CA LYS A 126 -22.52 -0.81 -29.25
C LYS A 126 -22.81 0.03 -28.01
N ASP A 127 -24.00 -0.18 -27.46
CA ASP A 127 -24.34 0.27 -26.12
C ASP A 127 -23.63 -0.59 -25.06
N PRO A 128 -23.58 -0.15 -23.80
CA PRO A 128 -22.97 -0.92 -22.72
C PRO A 128 -23.56 -2.33 -22.63
N GLU A 129 -24.88 -2.51 -22.74
CA GLU A 129 -25.52 -3.82 -22.64
C GLU A 129 -25.04 -4.78 -23.73
N GLY A 130 -24.89 -4.32 -24.98
CA GLY A 130 -24.37 -5.12 -26.09
C GLY A 130 -22.93 -5.58 -25.86
N ILE A 131 -22.08 -4.71 -25.31
CA ILE A 131 -20.69 -5.06 -24.95
C ILE A 131 -20.68 -6.08 -23.81
N GLN A 132 -21.46 -5.83 -22.75
CA GLN A 132 -21.57 -6.73 -21.59
C GLN A 132 -22.00 -8.14 -21.99
N GLN A 133 -22.99 -8.28 -22.87
CA GLN A 133 -23.47 -9.59 -23.34
C GLN A 133 -22.39 -10.38 -24.10
N SER A 134 -21.46 -9.68 -24.74
CA SER A 134 -20.36 -10.32 -25.48
C SER A 134 -19.16 -10.70 -24.60
N PHE A 135 -18.86 -9.89 -23.59
CA PHE A 135 -17.63 -10.02 -22.81
C PHE A 135 -17.84 -10.60 -21.41
N CYS A 136 -18.91 -10.21 -20.71
CA CYS A 136 -19.16 -10.63 -19.33
C CYS A 136 -19.85 -12.01 -19.24
N VAL A 137 -19.45 -12.95 -20.10
CA VAL A 137 -20.02 -14.30 -20.18
C VAL A 137 -19.00 -15.40 -19.83
N GLY A 138 -19.50 -16.62 -19.63
CA GLY A 138 -18.91 -17.67 -18.78
C GLY A 138 -17.41 -17.97 -18.92
N GLU A 139 -16.85 -18.07 -20.13
CA GLU A 139 -15.41 -18.39 -20.31
C GLU A 139 -14.50 -17.22 -19.99
N VAL A 140 -14.90 -15.99 -20.33
CA VAL A 140 -14.14 -14.77 -20.03
C VAL A 140 -14.15 -14.48 -18.53
N LEU A 141 -15.26 -14.81 -17.86
CA LEU A 141 -15.37 -14.65 -16.41
C LEU A 141 -14.75 -15.80 -15.61
N ALA A 142 -14.26 -16.87 -16.25
CA ALA A 142 -13.55 -17.90 -15.52
C ALA A 142 -12.23 -17.34 -14.95
N PRO A 143 -11.86 -17.65 -13.70
CA PRO A 143 -10.56 -17.30 -13.17
C PRO A 143 -9.47 -17.97 -14.03
N PRO A 144 -8.32 -17.31 -14.25
CA PRO A 144 -7.24 -17.91 -15.02
C PRO A 144 -6.80 -19.24 -14.38
N PRO A 145 -6.44 -20.25 -15.19
CA PRO A 145 -5.94 -21.50 -14.64
C PRO A 145 -4.70 -21.20 -13.79
N PRO A 146 -4.54 -21.86 -12.63
CA PRO A 146 -3.40 -21.61 -11.75
C PRO A 146 -2.10 -21.86 -12.54
N PRO A 147 -1.05 -21.04 -12.34
CA PRO A 147 0.20 -21.23 -13.04
C PRO A 147 0.68 -22.66 -12.83
N PRO A 148 1.18 -23.34 -13.88
CA PRO A 148 1.60 -24.72 -13.78
C PRO A 148 2.61 -24.83 -12.63
N LYS A 149 2.27 -25.60 -11.60
CA LYS A 149 3.17 -25.86 -10.47
C LYS A 149 4.47 -26.36 -11.08
N ARG A 150 5.53 -25.53 -11.06
CA ARG A 150 6.86 -25.93 -11.49
C ARG A 150 7.19 -27.18 -10.67
N ARG A 151 7.09 -28.35 -11.30
CA ARG A 151 7.58 -29.60 -10.72
C ARG A 151 9.03 -29.33 -10.39
N ARG A 152 9.34 -29.23 -9.09
CA ARG A 152 10.73 -29.25 -8.62
C ARG A 152 11.30 -30.55 -9.19
N SER A 153 12.13 -30.43 -10.21
CA SER A 153 12.91 -31.56 -10.72
C SER A 153 13.61 -32.16 -9.49
N PRO A 154 13.48 -33.48 -9.25
CA PRO A 154 14.20 -34.11 -8.16
C PRO A 154 15.69 -33.80 -8.35
N ALA A 155 16.32 -33.29 -7.29
CA ALA A 155 17.74 -33.01 -7.28
C ALA A 155 18.49 -34.30 -7.58
N ALA A 156 18.97 -34.43 -8.82
CA ALA A 156 19.89 -35.50 -9.18
C ALA A 156 21.22 -35.20 -8.50
N SER A 157 21.49 -35.93 -7.41
CA SER A 157 22.82 -36.02 -6.82
C SER A 157 23.73 -36.79 -7.78
N GLY A 158 24.70 -36.11 -8.37
CA GLY A 158 25.77 -36.67 -9.20
C GLY A 158 26.31 -35.54 -10.04
N GLY A 159 27.51 -35.00 -9.80
CA GLY A 159 28.77 -35.71 -9.65
C GLY A 159 29.46 -35.70 -11.02
N GLY A 160 30.60 -35.00 -11.12
CA GLY A 160 31.49 -35.08 -12.28
C GLY A 160 31.54 -33.82 -13.14
N GLY A 161 32.74 -33.22 -13.21
CA GLY A 161 33.04 -32.05 -14.01
C GLY A 161 33.24 -32.34 -15.50
N GLY A 162 33.53 -31.28 -16.24
CA GLY A 162 33.92 -31.33 -17.65
C GLY A 162 33.63 -30.01 -18.34
N GLY A 163 34.69 -29.27 -18.64
CA GLY A 163 34.63 -28.00 -19.36
C GLY A 163 34.14 -28.13 -20.80
N GLY A 164 33.63 -27.03 -21.34
CA GLY A 164 33.24 -26.93 -22.74
C GLY A 164 32.76 -25.52 -23.09
N ASN A 165 33.67 -24.73 -23.67
CA ASN A 165 33.40 -23.48 -24.38
C ASN A 165 32.25 -23.60 -25.38
N SER A 166 31.38 -22.58 -25.46
CA SER A 166 30.81 -21.97 -26.70
C SER A 166 29.76 -20.93 -26.28
N LYS A 167 30.06 -19.63 -26.39
CA LYS A 167 29.78 -18.71 -27.51
C LYS A 167 28.34 -18.17 -27.58
N GLN A 168 28.27 -16.83 -27.58
CA GLN A 168 27.21 -15.94 -28.08
C GLN A 168 25.89 -15.89 -27.26
N ALA A 169 25.24 -14.74 -27.03
CA ALA A 169 25.34 -13.42 -27.64
C ALA A 169 25.13 -12.31 -26.59
N LYS A 170 25.91 -11.25 -26.72
CA LYS A 170 25.86 -10.01 -25.95
C LYS A 170 25.05 -9.00 -26.75
N ALA A 171 23.79 -8.80 -26.41
CA ALA A 171 23.00 -7.69 -26.94
C ALA A 171 23.36 -6.43 -26.14
N THR A 172 24.22 -5.63 -26.75
CA THR A 172 24.56 -4.27 -26.33
C THR A 172 23.52 -3.36 -26.99
N GLN A 173 22.68 -2.68 -26.22
CA GLN A 173 21.95 -1.51 -26.71
C GLN A 173 22.62 -0.28 -26.11
N SER A 174 23.48 0.30 -26.93
CA SER A 174 24.04 1.64 -26.77
C SER A 174 23.02 2.64 -27.31
N SER A 175 22.53 3.49 -26.42
CA SER A 175 21.85 4.74 -26.74
C SER A 175 22.89 5.78 -27.17
N ALA A 176 22.93 6.05 -28.47
CA ALA A 176 23.50 7.26 -29.04
C ALA A 176 22.85 7.49 -30.42
N SER A 177 22.02 8.51 -30.51
CA SER A 177 21.65 9.13 -31.77
C SER A 177 21.59 10.64 -31.53
N ASP A 178 22.54 11.30 -32.16
CA ASP A 178 22.67 12.75 -32.27
C ASP A 178 22.04 13.23 -33.59
N ASP A 179 21.58 14.47 -33.54
CA ASP A 179 21.33 15.41 -34.62
C ASP A 179 20.12 15.30 -35.60
N SER A 180 19.19 16.23 -35.33
CA SER A 180 18.61 17.20 -36.28
C SER A 180 17.75 16.73 -37.46
N VAL A 181 16.43 16.75 -37.25
CA VAL A 181 15.47 17.12 -38.29
C VAL A 181 14.53 18.18 -37.71
N ALA A 182 14.66 19.39 -38.21
CA ALA A 182 13.72 20.48 -37.97
C ALA A 182 12.41 20.16 -38.69
N GLY A 183 11.32 20.03 -37.92
CA GLY A 183 9.97 19.86 -38.42
C GLY A 183 8.96 19.99 -37.28
N ASP A 184 8.15 21.04 -37.38
CA ASP A 184 6.87 21.34 -36.70
C ASP A 184 6.63 20.85 -35.26
N ASP A 185 6.52 21.86 -34.39
CA ASP A 185 6.19 21.86 -32.96
C ASP A 185 4.72 21.44 -32.73
N ASP A 186 4.41 20.14 -32.86
CA ASP A 186 3.25 19.57 -32.17
C ASP A 186 3.67 19.26 -30.73
N GLN A 187 3.43 20.24 -29.84
CA GLN A 187 3.58 20.10 -28.40
C GLN A 187 2.69 18.95 -27.90
N VAL A 188 3.27 17.76 -27.78
CA VAL A 188 2.73 16.73 -26.89
C VAL A 188 2.78 17.33 -25.48
N PRO A 189 1.62 17.58 -24.83
CA PRO A 189 1.63 18.15 -23.49
C PRO A 189 2.37 17.19 -22.54
N PRO A 190 3.16 17.71 -21.59
CA PRO A 190 3.83 16.86 -20.61
C PRO A 190 2.80 16.02 -19.87
N VAL A 191 3.11 14.74 -19.65
CA VAL A 191 2.28 13.82 -18.87
C VAL A 191 2.01 14.48 -17.52
N PRO A 192 0.73 14.74 -17.16
CA PRO A 192 0.39 15.42 -15.93
C PRO A 192 0.91 14.63 -14.73
N SER A 193 1.34 15.34 -13.68
CA SER A 193 1.79 14.69 -12.44
C SER A 193 0.65 13.89 -11.82
N MET A 194 0.96 12.90 -10.97
CA MET A 194 -0.06 12.17 -10.20
C MET A 194 -0.97 13.13 -9.42
N ASP A 195 -0.44 14.24 -8.92
CA ASP A 195 -1.23 15.31 -8.26
C ASP A 195 -2.20 16.02 -9.21
N GLU A 196 -1.79 16.26 -10.46
CA GLU A 196 -2.65 16.87 -11.47
C GLU A 196 -3.74 15.91 -11.95
N MET A 197 -3.40 14.61 -12.09
CA MET A 197 -4.40 13.57 -12.34
C MET A 197 -5.35 13.44 -11.16
N LEU A 198 -4.84 13.35 -9.94
CA LEU A 198 -5.65 13.33 -8.73
C LEU A 198 -6.55 14.56 -8.69
N LYS A 199 -6.05 15.79 -8.81
CA LYS A 199 -6.92 17.00 -8.87
C LYS A 199 -7.96 16.98 -9.99
N LYS A 200 -7.67 16.35 -11.12
CA LYS A 200 -8.58 16.28 -12.28
C LYS A 200 -9.66 15.22 -12.10
N TYR A 201 -9.35 14.10 -11.44
CA TYR A 201 -10.26 12.97 -11.20
C TYR A 201 -10.93 13.02 -9.83
N ASP A 202 -10.36 13.77 -8.89
CA ASP A 202 -10.81 13.99 -7.52
C ASP A 202 -11.58 15.31 -7.39
N THR A 203 -12.54 15.53 -8.27
CA THR A 203 -13.34 16.77 -8.27
C THR A 203 -14.17 16.96 -7.01
N ASP A 204 -14.42 15.86 -6.28
CA ASP A 204 -15.15 15.81 -5.01
C ASP A 204 -14.23 15.73 -3.78
N GLY A 205 -12.96 15.34 -3.93
CA GLY A 205 -12.02 15.18 -2.80
C GLY A 205 -12.06 13.79 -2.16
N SER A 206 -12.86 12.87 -2.70
CA SER A 206 -13.00 11.49 -2.21
C SER A 206 -11.69 10.69 -2.28
N ILE A 207 -10.86 10.90 -3.31
CA ILE A 207 -9.56 10.24 -3.44
C ILE A 207 -8.57 10.83 -2.45
N SER A 208 -8.51 12.16 -2.32
CA SER A 208 -7.66 12.84 -1.36
C SER A 208 -7.99 12.41 0.06
N ASN A 209 -9.28 12.32 0.42
CA ASN A 209 -9.71 11.87 1.73
C ASN A 209 -9.36 10.39 1.97
N LEU A 210 -9.54 9.52 0.97
CA LEU A 210 -9.14 8.11 1.09
C LEU A 210 -7.62 7.98 1.29
N ILE A 211 -6.83 8.75 0.54
CA ILE A 211 -5.37 8.78 0.65
C ILE A 211 -4.95 9.35 2.01
N ASP A 212 -5.59 10.41 2.48
CA ASP A 212 -5.32 11.01 3.79
C ASP A 212 -5.67 10.04 4.91
N MET A 213 -6.75 9.28 4.77
CA MET A 213 -7.14 8.23 5.72
C MET A 213 -6.15 7.06 5.70
N GLU A 214 -5.72 6.60 4.53
CA GLU A 214 -4.64 5.62 4.37
C GLU A 214 -3.30 6.14 4.94
N ARG A 215 -3.08 7.47 4.88
CA ARG A 215 -1.89 8.14 5.42
C ARG A 215 -1.93 8.27 6.94
N GLU A 216 -3.08 8.54 7.53
CA GLU A 216 -3.22 8.78 8.96
C GLU A 216 -3.36 7.48 9.75
N SER A 217 -4.13 6.53 9.20
CA SER A 217 -4.56 5.30 9.86
C SER A 217 -4.47 4.09 8.92
N PRO A 218 -3.26 3.69 8.48
CA PRO A 218 -3.06 2.55 7.58
C PRO A 218 -3.56 1.24 8.17
N GLU A 219 -3.66 1.15 9.50
CA GLU A 219 -4.17 -0.02 10.19
C GLU A 219 -5.64 -0.32 9.89
N LEU A 220 -6.41 0.67 9.42
CA LEU A 220 -7.78 0.47 8.95
C LEU A 220 -7.85 -0.36 7.65
N MET A 221 -6.72 -0.47 6.96
CA MET A 221 -6.58 -1.25 5.72
C MET A 221 -6.17 -2.70 5.97
N LEU A 222 -5.78 -3.01 7.21
CA LEU A 222 -5.34 -4.35 7.60
C LEU A 222 -6.54 -5.23 7.92
N GLU A 223 -6.45 -6.50 7.56
CA GLU A 223 -7.43 -7.48 7.99
C GLU A 223 -7.44 -7.58 9.53
N PRO A 224 -8.55 -7.94 10.19
CA PRO A 224 -8.61 -8.00 11.66
C PRO A 224 -7.50 -8.84 12.32
N ALA A 225 -7.07 -9.92 11.68
CA ALA A 225 -5.96 -10.76 12.15
C ALA A 225 -4.59 -10.07 11.99
N GLU A 226 -4.38 -9.34 10.89
CA GLU A 226 -3.16 -8.55 10.67
C GLU A 226 -3.14 -7.34 11.62
N LEU A 227 -4.29 -6.72 11.88
CA LEU A 227 -4.46 -5.64 12.85
C LEU A 227 -4.13 -6.11 14.26
N GLU A 228 -4.64 -7.26 14.69
CA GLU A 228 -4.29 -7.87 15.98
C GLU A 228 -2.79 -8.16 16.07
N GLU A 229 -2.19 -8.66 14.98
CA GLU A 229 -0.75 -8.90 14.90
C GLU A 229 0.05 -7.60 14.98
N VAL A 230 -0.38 -6.52 14.31
CA VAL A 230 0.23 -5.19 14.39
C VAL A 230 0.10 -4.58 15.78
N GLN A 231 -1.06 -4.73 16.44
CA GLN A 231 -1.27 -4.26 17.81
C GLN A 231 -0.37 -5.00 18.80
N SER A 232 -0.34 -6.34 18.73
CA SER A 232 0.55 -7.18 19.53
C SER A 232 2.03 -6.85 19.26
N GLY A 233 2.40 -6.71 17.99
CA GLY A 233 3.76 -6.35 17.59
C GLY A 233 4.17 -4.96 18.07
N ALA A 234 3.31 -3.95 17.91
CA ALA A 234 3.58 -2.61 18.41
C ALA A 234 3.82 -2.61 19.93
N ASN A 235 3.04 -3.40 20.69
CA ASN A 235 3.21 -3.54 22.13
C ASN A 235 4.56 -4.20 22.50
N ASP A 236 4.92 -5.28 21.82
CA ASP A 236 6.20 -5.96 22.01
C ASP A 236 7.41 -5.06 21.69
N LEU A 237 7.26 -4.20 20.68
CA LEU A 237 8.30 -3.30 20.17
C LEU A 237 8.46 -1.99 20.95
N ARG A 238 7.60 -1.66 21.93
CA ARG A 238 7.65 -0.37 22.65
C ARG A 238 9.04 -0.01 23.18
N CYS A 239 9.72 -0.96 23.83
CA CYS A 239 11.07 -0.73 24.33
C CYS A 239 12.08 -0.44 23.22
N ASP A 240 12.10 -1.28 22.17
CA ASP A 240 13.06 -1.13 21.07
C ASP A 240 12.79 0.16 20.28
N ALA A 241 11.51 0.48 20.05
CA ALA A 241 11.05 1.68 19.38
C ALA A 241 11.42 2.94 20.18
N CYS A 242 11.23 2.93 21.51
CA CYS A 242 11.64 4.04 22.37
C CYS A 242 13.14 4.29 22.24
N ARG A 243 13.94 3.23 22.35
CA ARG A 243 15.40 3.34 22.25
C ARG A 243 15.85 3.89 20.90
N ALA A 244 15.21 3.44 19.83
CA ALA A 244 15.49 3.92 18.48
C ALA A 244 15.08 5.39 18.30
N ALA A 245 13.84 5.73 18.66
CA ALA A 245 13.25 7.05 18.51
C ALA A 245 14.03 8.10 19.32
N THR A 246 14.29 7.85 20.60
CA THR A 246 15.06 8.75 21.48
C THR A 246 16.48 8.99 20.96
N ALA A 247 17.16 7.93 20.49
CA ALA A 247 18.48 8.07 19.90
C ALA A 247 18.45 8.86 18.57
N VAL A 248 17.38 8.76 17.79
CA VAL A 248 17.17 9.56 16.57
C VAL A 248 16.89 11.02 16.92
N ALA A 249 16.01 11.27 17.88
CA ALA A 249 15.67 12.61 18.36
C ALA A 249 16.92 13.35 18.84
N TYR A 250 17.74 12.73 19.68
CA TYR A 250 19.02 13.29 20.14
C TYR A 250 19.95 13.66 18.97
N ARG A 251 20.11 12.77 17.98
CA ARG A 251 20.95 13.05 16.81
C ARG A 251 20.39 14.21 15.97
N ARG A 252 19.07 14.28 15.79
CA ARG A 252 18.39 15.36 15.05
C ARG A 252 18.56 16.69 15.80
N ALA A 253 18.31 16.73 17.11
CA ALA A 253 18.49 17.90 17.95
C ALA A 253 19.94 18.43 17.90
N ARG A 254 20.94 17.54 18.04
CA ARG A 254 22.36 17.91 17.90
C ARG A 254 22.70 18.47 16.52
N LYS A 255 22.18 17.85 15.45
CA LYS A 255 22.40 18.30 14.07
C LYS A 255 21.75 19.68 13.82
N ALA A 256 20.56 19.89 14.35
CA ALA A 256 19.81 21.14 14.23
C ALA A 256 20.30 22.23 15.22
N ARG A 257 21.18 21.89 16.16
CA ARG A 257 21.57 22.75 17.30
C ARG A 257 20.34 23.24 18.08
N ALA A 258 19.34 22.37 18.24
CA ALA A 258 18.18 22.64 19.07
C ALA A 258 18.61 22.67 20.55
N THR A 259 18.65 23.87 21.13
CA THR A 259 19.08 24.09 22.54
C THR A 259 17.94 24.50 23.44
N ASP A 260 16.83 24.98 22.89
CA ASP A 260 15.61 25.33 23.61
C ASP A 260 14.53 24.26 23.42
N GLU A 261 13.56 24.29 24.33
CA GLU A 261 12.44 23.34 24.37
C GLU A 261 11.58 23.39 23.11
N GLU A 262 11.30 24.59 22.56
CA GLU A 262 10.48 24.75 21.36
C GLU A 262 11.12 24.09 20.12
N ALA A 263 12.44 24.22 19.98
CA ALA A 263 13.19 23.52 18.94
C ALA A 263 13.18 21.99 19.15
N LEU A 264 13.21 21.52 20.40
CA LEU A 264 13.10 20.09 20.72
C LEU A 264 11.69 19.55 20.42
N VAL A 265 10.64 20.31 20.72
CA VAL A 265 9.25 19.98 20.36
C VAL A 265 9.13 19.76 18.85
N ARG A 266 9.70 20.66 18.03
CA ARG A 266 9.72 20.48 16.56
C ARG A 266 10.45 19.21 16.13
N VAL A 267 11.56 18.87 16.78
CA VAL A 267 12.31 17.64 16.50
C VAL A 267 11.47 16.40 16.81
N VAL A 268 10.80 16.39 17.97
CA VAL A 268 9.99 15.25 18.44
C VAL A 268 8.69 15.12 17.66
N ALA A 269 8.02 16.21 17.30
CA ALA A 269 6.80 16.19 16.48
C ALA A 269 7.02 15.47 15.13
N SER A 270 8.23 15.58 14.55
CA SER A 270 8.61 14.89 13.30
C SER A 270 9.13 13.46 13.48
N LEU A 271 9.11 12.92 14.70
CA LEU A 271 9.83 11.69 15.03
C LEU A 271 9.08 10.43 14.56
N CYS A 272 7.75 10.43 14.69
CA CYS A 272 6.89 9.29 14.36
C CYS A 272 6.24 9.38 12.98
N VAL A 273 6.63 10.38 12.18
CA VAL A 273 6.13 10.63 10.83
C VAL A 273 7.30 10.57 9.84
N GLY A 274 7.06 9.99 8.68
CA GLY A 274 8.05 9.88 7.61
C GLY A 274 8.28 11.21 6.91
N THR A 275 7.32 11.55 6.09
CA THR A 275 7.25 12.76 5.29
C THR A 275 6.41 13.82 6.00
N PRO A 276 6.93 15.03 6.26
CA PRO A 276 6.15 16.07 6.94
C PRO A 276 4.94 16.52 6.10
N GLU A 277 3.92 17.05 6.76
CA GLU A 277 2.78 17.67 6.09
C GLU A 277 3.23 18.83 5.18
N GLY A 278 2.65 18.92 3.98
CA GLY A 278 2.99 19.94 2.99
C GLY A 278 4.25 19.66 2.16
N SER A 279 4.83 18.46 2.26
CA SER A 279 5.83 18.02 1.30
C SER A 279 5.16 17.49 0.02
N ASP A 280 5.74 17.81 -1.13
CA ASP A 280 5.32 17.28 -2.44
C ASP A 280 5.64 15.77 -2.59
N GLU A 281 6.41 15.18 -1.67
CA GLU A 281 6.73 13.76 -1.69
C GLU A 281 5.60 12.95 -1.06
N TYR A 282 4.96 12.09 -1.84
CA TYR A 282 3.97 11.15 -1.30
C TYR A 282 4.64 10.14 -0.34
N PRO A 283 3.99 9.81 0.79
CA PRO A 283 4.48 8.77 1.67
C PRO A 283 4.68 7.46 0.91
N LYS A 284 5.87 6.90 1.05
CA LYS A 284 6.25 5.68 0.36
C LYS A 284 5.45 4.45 0.76
N TYR A 285 4.98 4.44 2.00
CA TYR A 285 4.18 3.38 2.58
C TYR A 285 2.94 3.99 3.23
N PRO A 286 1.80 3.27 3.23
CA PRO A 286 0.62 3.65 4.00
C PRO A 286 1.01 3.97 5.44
N GLY A 287 0.39 5.00 6.02
CA GLY A 287 0.67 5.42 7.39
C GLY A 287 1.87 6.29 7.60
N ASN A 288 2.56 6.66 6.52
CA ASN A 288 3.68 7.57 6.55
C ASN A 288 4.69 7.25 7.66
N PRO A 289 5.26 6.03 7.66
CA PRO A 289 6.04 5.55 8.78
C PRO A 289 7.31 6.38 8.99
N PRO A 290 7.82 6.44 10.22
CA PRO A 290 8.99 7.25 10.51
C PRO A 290 10.18 6.80 9.65
N LEU A 291 10.88 7.77 9.05
CA LEU A 291 12.02 7.50 8.14
C LEU A 291 13.12 6.65 8.80
N TRP A 292 13.26 6.77 10.12
CA TRP A 292 14.24 5.97 10.85
C TRP A 292 13.85 4.49 10.93
N GLY A 293 12.57 4.13 10.80
CA GLY A 293 12.08 2.75 10.80
C GLY A 293 12.65 1.91 9.66
N GLU A 294 13.02 2.52 8.53
CA GLU A 294 13.70 1.84 7.43
C GLU A 294 15.10 1.31 7.81
N LEU A 295 15.70 1.84 8.88
CA LEU A 295 17.02 1.43 9.37
C LEU A 295 16.95 0.19 10.27
N TYR A 296 15.75 -0.35 10.46
CA TYR A 296 15.50 -1.48 11.34
C TYR A 296 14.74 -2.59 10.62
N THR A 297 14.93 -3.82 11.10
CA THR A 297 14.16 -5.01 10.73
C THR A 297 13.31 -5.43 11.91
N VAL A 298 12.09 -5.86 11.63
CA VAL A 298 11.19 -6.42 12.64
C VAL A 298 11.06 -7.92 12.39
N SER A 299 11.24 -8.71 13.44
CA SER A 299 11.16 -10.16 13.34
C SER A 299 10.50 -10.75 14.58
N LYS A 300 9.72 -11.83 14.39
CA LYS A 300 9.12 -12.57 15.50
C LYS A 300 10.09 -13.64 15.98
N GLN A 301 10.55 -13.53 17.23
CA GLN A 301 11.47 -14.47 17.87
C GLN A 301 10.83 -15.03 19.14
N ALA A 302 10.75 -16.36 19.24
CA ALA A 302 10.11 -17.04 20.37
C ALA A 302 8.68 -16.52 20.70
N GLY A 303 7.92 -16.14 19.67
CA GLY A 303 6.56 -15.63 19.82
C GLY A 303 6.45 -14.12 20.08
N ARG A 304 7.55 -13.44 20.38
CA ARG A 304 7.60 -11.99 20.62
C ARG A 304 8.18 -11.25 19.42
N TRP A 305 7.65 -10.09 19.10
CA TRP A 305 8.25 -9.21 18.10
C TRP A 305 9.46 -8.46 18.66
N THR A 306 10.52 -8.40 17.86
CA THR A 306 11.75 -7.67 18.21
C THR A 306 12.20 -6.82 17.04
N MET A 307 12.83 -5.68 17.35
CA MET A 307 13.36 -4.77 16.34
C MET A 307 14.89 -4.70 16.44
N ALA A 308 15.56 -4.93 15.32
CA ALA A 308 17.02 -4.90 15.23
C ALA A 308 17.49 -3.90 14.19
N LYS A 309 18.56 -3.16 14.49
CA LYS A 309 19.15 -2.23 13.54
C LYS A 309 19.82 -2.97 12.39
N LEU A 310 19.58 -2.54 11.17
CA LEU A 310 20.26 -3.06 9.98
C LEU A 310 21.77 -2.85 10.10
N ARG A 311 22.53 -3.87 9.70
CA ARG A 311 24.00 -3.79 9.61
C ARG A 311 24.38 -2.75 8.56
N LYS A 312 25.45 -1.99 8.81
CA LYS A 312 25.98 -1.03 7.84
C LYS A 312 26.27 -1.74 6.51
N GLY A 313 25.65 -1.29 5.42
CA GLY A 313 25.78 -1.89 4.08
C GLY A 313 24.76 -2.99 3.75
N ALA A 314 23.89 -3.37 4.69
CA ALA A 314 22.74 -4.20 4.34
C ALA A 314 21.84 -3.44 3.34
N LYS A 315 21.40 -4.14 2.28
CA LYS A 315 20.37 -3.59 1.37
C LYS A 315 19.11 -3.35 2.18
N ARG A 316 18.47 -2.18 2.01
CA ARG A 316 17.11 -1.96 2.52
C ARG A 316 16.20 -3.04 1.95
N GLU A 317 15.29 -3.58 2.76
CA GLU A 317 14.38 -4.68 2.39
C GLU A 317 13.64 -4.38 1.09
N GLU A 318 13.31 -3.12 0.86
CA GLU A 318 12.71 -2.64 -0.38
C GLU A 318 13.54 -2.94 -1.65
N LYS A 319 14.87 -2.77 -1.61
CA LYS A 319 15.73 -3.08 -2.77
C LYS A 319 15.78 -4.58 -3.07
N SER A 320 15.24 -5.42 -2.19
CA SER A 320 15.10 -6.86 -2.43
C SER A 320 13.75 -7.25 -3.07
N MET A 321 12.81 -6.32 -3.21
CA MET A 321 11.52 -6.57 -3.89
C MET A 321 11.70 -6.96 -5.37
N GLY A 322 12.67 -6.36 -6.07
CA GLY A 322 12.87 -6.56 -7.51
C GLY A 322 13.36 -7.94 -7.95
N GLU A 323 13.88 -8.78 -7.05
CA GLU A 323 14.43 -10.11 -7.42
C GLU A 323 13.76 -11.29 -6.69
N GLY A 324 12.90 -11.03 -5.69
CA GLY A 324 12.35 -12.10 -4.85
C GLY A 324 10.98 -11.85 -4.23
N GLY A 325 10.31 -10.73 -4.55
CA GLY A 325 8.95 -10.43 -4.09
C GLY A 325 8.83 -10.47 -2.56
N VAL A 326 9.40 -9.47 -1.88
CA VAL A 326 9.00 -9.24 -0.48
C VAL A 326 7.51 -8.91 -0.51
N ASP A 327 6.74 -9.69 0.24
CA ASP A 327 5.30 -9.52 0.42
C ASP A 327 5.02 -8.08 0.92
N TYR A 328 4.38 -7.26 0.09
CA TYR A 328 4.05 -5.87 0.40
C TYR A 328 3.33 -5.74 1.74
N ASN A 329 2.44 -6.70 2.07
CA ASN A 329 1.74 -6.73 3.35
C ASN A 329 2.71 -6.82 4.54
N LYS A 330 3.80 -7.59 4.44
CA LYS A 330 4.79 -7.68 5.54
C LYS A 330 5.49 -6.36 5.78
N LEU A 331 5.74 -5.60 4.73
CA LEU A 331 6.39 -4.30 4.82
C LEU A 331 5.42 -3.27 5.45
N VAL A 332 4.16 -3.27 5.02
CA VAL A 332 3.10 -2.47 5.65
C VAL A 332 2.97 -2.81 7.12
N MET A 333 2.81 -4.09 7.49
CA MET A 333 2.69 -4.50 8.90
C MET A 333 3.89 -4.06 9.74
N LYS A 334 5.12 -4.27 9.25
CA LYS A 334 6.34 -3.79 9.93
C LYS A 334 6.27 -2.29 10.21
N HIS A 335 5.93 -1.51 9.18
CA HIS A 335 5.88 -0.06 9.29
C HIS A 335 4.76 0.40 10.22
N SER A 336 3.58 -0.19 10.14
CA SER A 336 2.46 0.07 11.06
C SER A 336 2.83 -0.26 12.52
N MET A 337 3.53 -1.38 12.78
CA MET A 337 4.01 -1.72 14.13
C MET A 337 4.96 -0.65 14.67
N ILE A 338 5.94 -0.22 13.87
CA ILE A 338 6.93 0.80 14.28
C ILE A 338 6.25 2.15 14.52
N SER A 339 5.39 2.60 13.60
CA SER A 339 4.66 3.86 13.71
C SER A 339 3.80 3.89 14.96
N ARG A 340 3.00 2.83 15.19
CA ARG A 340 2.13 2.72 16.35
C ARG A 340 2.92 2.68 17.65
N ALA A 341 4.00 1.90 17.72
CA ALA A 341 4.88 1.89 18.88
C ALA A 341 5.47 3.29 19.17
N CYS A 342 5.93 4.01 18.13
CA CYS A 342 6.44 5.37 18.27
C CYS A 342 5.37 6.35 18.77
N LYS A 343 4.17 6.34 18.17
CA LYS A 343 3.05 7.20 18.58
C LYS A 343 2.67 6.95 20.03
N HIS A 344 2.62 5.69 20.46
CA HIS A 344 2.36 5.34 21.85
C HIS A 344 3.39 5.98 22.79
N ILE A 345 4.67 5.93 22.45
CA ILE A 345 5.75 6.51 23.28
C ILE A 345 5.68 8.04 23.34
N VAL A 346 5.36 8.70 22.22
CA VAL A 346 5.46 10.16 22.10
C VAL A 346 4.15 10.88 22.46
N HIS A 347 2.99 10.26 22.25
CA HIS A 347 1.69 10.92 22.37
C HIS A 347 0.78 10.35 23.45
N GLU A 348 0.89 9.05 23.80
CA GLU A 348 -0.02 8.41 24.75
C GLU A 348 0.44 8.51 26.21
N HIS A 349 1.66 9.03 26.46
CA HIS A 349 2.23 9.25 27.80
C HIS A 349 2.59 10.72 28.01
N PRO A 350 1.60 11.61 28.23
CA PRO A 350 1.85 13.04 28.43
C PRO A 350 2.70 13.34 29.68
N GLU A 351 2.76 12.41 30.63
CA GLU A 351 3.64 12.48 31.80
C GLU A 351 5.13 12.25 31.49
N LEU A 352 5.42 11.70 30.30
CA LEU A 352 6.77 11.45 29.80
C LEU A 352 7.05 12.37 28.61
N ASP A 353 7.20 13.66 28.88
CA ASP A 353 7.54 14.67 27.87
C ASP A 353 8.99 14.49 27.37
N LEU A 354 9.14 13.89 26.19
CA LEU A 354 10.45 13.66 25.57
C LEU A 354 11.22 14.97 25.33
N PRO A 355 10.64 16.05 24.75
CA PRO A 355 11.28 17.35 24.66
C PRO A 355 11.82 17.88 26.00
N GLU A 356 11.00 17.90 27.05
CA GLU A 356 11.41 18.36 28.38
C GLU A 356 12.53 17.48 28.95
N PHE A 357 12.39 16.15 28.85
CA PHE A 357 13.42 15.22 29.29
C PHE A 357 14.75 15.44 28.53
N MET A 358 14.68 15.66 27.22
CA MET A 358 15.85 15.97 26.40
C MET A 358 16.51 17.28 26.81
N PHE A 359 15.72 18.29 27.18
CA PHE A 359 16.21 19.58 27.64
C PHE A 359 16.93 19.47 28.99
N LEU A 360 16.30 18.80 29.98
CA LEU A 360 16.87 18.57 31.31
C LEU A 360 18.16 17.74 31.26
N HIS A 361 18.24 16.78 30.33
CA HIS A 361 19.38 15.89 30.15
C HIS A 361 20.28 16.25 28.95
N ALA A 362 20.25 17.52 28.48
CA ALA A 362 21.00 17.96 27.29
C ALA A 362 22.53 17.80 27.42
N ALA A 363 23.06 17.82 28.65
CA ALA A 363 24.47 17.57 28.93
C ALA A 363 24.87 16.09 28.74
N GLY A 364 23.89 15.18 28.82
CA GLY A 364 24.07 13.74 28.71
C GLY A 364 24.36 13.25 27.29
N GLY A 365 24.83 12.01 27.22
CA GLY A 365 24.99 11.29 25.97
C GLY A 365 23.69 10.65 25.50
N ALA A 366 23.63 10.25 24.21
CA ALA A 366 22.47 9.55 23.66
C ALA A 366 22.09 8.28 24.46
N ALA A 367 23.08 7.57 25.01
CA ALA A 367 22.86 6.34 25.78
C ALA A 367 22.19 6.61 27.13
N GLU A 368 22.61 7.66 27.84
CA GLU A 368 22.02 8.07 29.12
C GLU A 368 20.59 8.53 28.93
N LEU A 369 20.36 9.40 27.96
CA LEU A 369 19.03 9.91 27.63
C LEU A 369 18.08 8.78 27.21
N THR A 370 18.58 7.86 26.38
CA THR A 370 17.81 6.67 25.97
C THR A 370 17.50 5.74 27.15
N SER A 371 18.47 5.50 28.04
CA SER A 371 18.26 4.61 29.19
C SER A 371 17.27 5.20 30.18
N GLY A 372 17.38 6.49 30.51
CA GLY A 372 16.51 7.15 31.47
C GLY A 372 15.09 7.31 30.95
N PHE A 373 14.91 7.82 29.73
CA PHE A 373 13.58 8.01 29.17
C PHE A 373 12.85 6.68 28.90
N CYS A 374 13.56 5.67 28.40
CA CYS A 374 12.94 4.41 27.99
C CYS A 374 12.73 3.40 29.13
N GLU A 375 13.11 3.74 30.36
CA GLU A 375 12.92 2.86 31.52
C GLU A 375 11.45 2.48 31.71
N ALA A 376 10.54 3.46 31.57
CA ALA A 376 9.09 3.26 31.67
C ALA A 376 8.51 2.29 30.62
N PHE A 377 9.15 2.17 29.45
CA PHE A 377 8.66 1.37 28.33
C PHE A 377 9.31 -0.01 28.22
N CYS A 378 10.45 -0.21 28.86
CA CYS A 378 11.22 -1.42 28.72
C CYS A 378 10.81 -2.53 29.69
N GLY A 379 10.04 -2.19 30.73
CA GLY A 379 9.79 -3.06 31.87
C GLY A 379 11.10 -3.41 32.59
N SER A 380 11.04 -3.60 33.91
CA SER A 380 12.05 -4.45 34.55
C SER A 380 11.88 -5.83 33.93
N ALA A 381 12.94 -6.39 33.33
CA ALA A 381 12.91 -7.69 32.65
C ALA A 381 12.44 -8.88 33.54
N ASP A 382 12.05 -8.62 34.79
CA ASP A 382 11.73 -9.60 35.83
C ASP A 382 10.24 -9.69 36.22
N GLY A 383 9.34 -8.89 35.65
CA GLY A 383 7.94 -8.84 36.12
C GLY A 383 6.90 -9.09 35.04
N LYS A 384 6.36 -10.32 35.01
CA LYS A 384 5.05 -10.58 34.39
C LYS A 384 3.96 -9.77 35.11
N ASP A 385 3.04 -9.26 34.31
CA ASP A 385 1.66 -8.87 34.65
C ASP A 385 1.49 -7.79 35.73
N GLU A 386 1.33 -6.54 35.29
CA GLU A 386 0.17 -5.69 35.63
C GLU A 386 0.25 -4.37 34.83
N LEU A 387 -0.42 -4.34 33.68
CA LEU A 387 -0.89 -3.14 32.97
C LEU A 387 -2.11 -3.50 32.14
#